data_AF-A0A0V0Z8G1-F1
#
_entry.id   AF-A0A0V0Z8G1-F1
#
_cell.length_a   1.000
_cell.length_b   1.000
_cell.length_c   1.000
_cell.angle_alpha   90.00
_cell.angle_beta   90.00
_cell.angle_gamma   90.00
#
_symmetry.space_group_name_H-M   'P 1'
#
loop_
_entity.id
_entity.type
_entity.pdbx_description
1 polymer ?
#
loop_
_entity_poly.entity_id
_entity_poly.type
_entity_poly.pdbx_seq_one_letter_code
_entity_poly.pdbx_strand_id
1 'polypeptide(L)' 'LSSSVRKMIIPVRCFTCGKVIGNKWESYLGLLQAEYSEGDALDAIGLRRYCCRRMVLCHVDLIEKLLNYHPVQK' A
#
# COMPACT_ATOMS: atom_id res chain seq x y z
N LEU A 1 -3.64 -21.39 -10.34
CA LEU A 1 -5.07 -21.46 -9.97
C LEU A 1 -5.38 -20.29 -9.05
N SER A 2 -6.19 -19.37 -9.60
CA SER A 2 -7.03 -18.37 -8.93
C SER A 2 -6.48 -17.65 -7.70
N SER A 3 -6.21 -16.35 -7.83
CA SER A 3 -7.03 -15.36 -7.10
C SER A 3 -6.60 -13.92 -7.37
N SER A 4 -7.45 -13.20 -8.11
CA SER A 4 -7.69 -11.75 -7.99
C SER A 4 -6.46 -10.84 -7.80
N VAL A 5 -5.88 -10.40 -8.90
CA VAL A 5 -5.28 -9.06 -8.94
C VAL A 5 -6.42 -8.03 -8.91
N ARG A 6 -6.98 -7.77 -7.72
CA ARG A 6 -7.99 -6.72 -7.48
C ARG A 6 -7.50 -5.59 -6.58
N LYS A 7 -6.21 -5.50 -6.26
CA LYS A 7 -5.75 -4.48 -5.31
C LYS A 7 -5.38 -3.19 -6.03
N MET A 8 -6.43 -2.45 -6.37
CA MET A 8 -6.38 -1.02 -6.64
C MET A 8 -6.23 -0.28 -5.31
N ILE A 9 -5.32 0.69 -5.23
CA ILE A 9 -5.09 1.61 -4.12
C ILE A 9 -4.83 0.92 -2.77
N ILE A 10 -4.00 1.53 -1.91
CA ILE A 10 -3.73 0.99 -0.58
C ILE A 10 -5.03 0.93 0.26
N PRO A 11 -5.29 -0.14 1.04
CA PRO A 11 -6.47 -0.17 1.90
C PRO A 11 -6.46 0.96 2.94
N VAL A 12 -7.60 1.63 3.09
CA VAL A 12 -7.76 2.74 4.07
C VAL A 12 -7.44 2.29 5.49
N ARG A 13 -7.84 1.08 5.88
CA ARG A 13 -7.58 0.47 7.19
C ARG A 13 -6.97 -0.91 7.06
N CYS A 14 -6.20 -1.33 8.06
CA CYS A 14 -5.70 -2.70 8.16
C CYS A 14 -6.84 -3.70 8.31
N PHE A 15 -6.80 -4.78 7.53
CA PHE A 15 -7.78 -5.87 7.58
C PHE A 15 -7.81 -6.65 8.91
N THR A 16 -6.81 -6.48 9.77
CA THR A 16 -6.72 -7.19 11.06
C THR A 16 -6.86 -6.25 12.24
N CYS A 17 -6.04 -5.19 12.29
CA CYS A 17 -5.99 -4.28 13.44
C CYS A 17 -6.99 -3.13 13.34
N GLY A 18 -7.61 -2.89 12.17
CA GLY A 18 -8.50 -1.74 11.94
C GLY A 18 -7.81 -0.36 11.96
N LYS A 19 -6.49 -0.31 12.23
CA LYS A 19 -5.70 0.93 12.23
C LYS A 19 -5.75 1.57 10.84
N VAL A 20 -5.86 2.90 10.78
CA VAL A 20 -5.79 3.67 9.54
C VAL A 20 -4.38 3.56 8.95
N ILE A 21 -4.29 3.19 7.68
CA ILE A 21 -3.05 2.97 6.93
C ILE A 21 -3.00 3.79 5.64
N GLY A 22 -4.14 4.08 5.01
CA GLY A 22 -4.16 4.72 3.70
C GLY A 22 -3.42 6.07 3.63
N ASN A 23 -3.39 6.81 4.73
CA ASN A 23 -2.69 8.09 4.82
C ASN A 23 -1.16 8.00 4.97
N LYS A 24 -0.58 6.79 5.04
CA LYS A 24 0.85 6.57 5.31
C LYS A 24 1.64 6.12 4.09
N TRP A 25 0.96 5.80 2.99
CA TRP A 25 1.59 5.23 1.80
C TRP A 25 2.59 6.18 1.15
N GLU A 26 2.19 7.43 0.93
CA GLU A 26 3.06 8.45 0.33
C GLU A 26 4.30 8.72 1.19
N SER A 27 4.13 8.80 2.52
CA SER A 27 5.26 8.97 3.44
C SER A 27 6.22 7.78 3.39
N TYR A 28 5.71 6.56 3.26
CA TYR A 28 6.53 5.36 3.10
C TYR A 28 7.35 5.41 1.80
N LEU A 29 6.73 5.77 0.67
CA LEU A 29 7.44 5.94 -0.61
C LEU A 29 8.51 7.02 -0.55
N GLY A 30 8.21 8.16 0.09
CA GLY A 30 9.19 9.24 0.27
C GLY A 30 10.41 8.81 1.10
N LEU A 31 10.21 7.96 2.12
CA LEU A 31 11.32 7.40 2.91
C LEU A 31 12.16 6.42 2.10
N LEU A 32 11.54 5.57 1.28
CA LEU A 32 12.27 4.66 0.38
C LEU A 32 13.07 5.43 -0.69
N GLN A 33 12.54 6.54 -1.21
CA GLN A 33 13.27 7.41 -2.13
C GLN A 33 14.48 8.09 -1.46
N ALA A 34 14.42 8.28 -0.15
CA ALA A 34 15.52 8.81 0.65
C ALA A 34 16.52 7.71 1.12
N GLU A 35 16.49 6.52 0.49
CA GLU A 35 17.36 5.37 0.79
C GLU A 35 17.25 4.79 2.21
N TYR A 36 16.10 4.96 2.87
CA TYR A 36 15.84 4.25 4.13
C TYR A 36 15.58 2.76 3.87
N SER A 37 15.99 1.92 4.82
CA SER A 37 15.59 0.51 4.82
C SER A 37 14.07 0.38 5.00
N GLU A 38 13.46 -0.64 4.41
CA GLU A 38 12.02 -0.88 4.52
C GLU A 38 11.57 -1.02 5.98
N GLY A 39 12.41 -1.64 6.81
CA GLY A 39 12.17 -1.78 8.25
C GLY A 39 12.14 -0.44 8.98
N ASP A 40 13.16 0.39 8.77
CA ASP A 40 13.29 1.70 9.40
C ASP A 40 12.20 2.66 8.92
N ALA A 41 11.85 2.60 7.63
CA ALA A 41 10.76 3.40 7.06
C ALA A 41 9.41 3.05 7.71
N LEU A 42 9.12 1.77 7.93
CA LEU A 42 7.90 1.32 8.62
C LEU A 42 7.85 1.75 10.08
N ASP A 43 9.00 1.79 10.75
CA ASP A 43 9.12 2.26 12.11
C ASP A 43 8.96 3.78 12.23
N ALA A 44 9.54 4.53 11.29
CA ALA A 44 9.40 5.98 11.20
C ALA A 44 7.93 6.42 11.00
N ILE A 45 7.15 5.69 10.18
CA ILE A 45 5.70 5.96 10.01
C ILE A 45 4.84 5.42 11.17
N GLY A 46 5.44 4.85 12.22
CA GLY A 46 4.73 4.39 13.42
C GLY A 46 3.88 3.12 13.21
N LEU A 47 4.28 2.24 12.28
CA LEU A 47 3.68 0.91 12.12
C LEU A 47 4.48 -0.14 12.91
N ARG A 48 4.11 -0.35 14.18
CA ARG A 48 4.78 -1.35 15.03
C ARG A 48 4.28 -2.79 14.84
N ARG A 49 2.96 -2.96 14.68
CA ARG A 49 2.35 -4.30 14.59
C ARG A 49 2.55 -4.92 13.21
N TYR A 50 2.98 -6.18 13.16
CA TYR A 50 3.20 -6.93 11.91
C TYR A 50 1.97 -6.94 10.99
N CYS A 51 0.77 -7.02 11.56
CA CYS A 51 -0.48 -7.07 10.80
C CYS A 51 -0.77 -5.78 10.04
N CYS A 52 -0.32 -4.64 10.57
CA CYS A 52 -0.45 -3.34 9.92
C CYS A 52 0.75 -3.13 8.95
N ARG A 53 1.96 -3.63 9.25
CA ARG A 53 3.14 -3.58 8.34
C ARG A 53 2.92 -4.33 7.03
N ARG A 54 2.34 -5.55 7.06
CA ARG A 54 2.06 -6.35 5.86
C ARG A 54 1.15 -5.66 4.84
N MET A 55 0.35 -4.68 5.27
CA MET A 55 -0.55 -3.94 4.38
C MET A 55 0.22 -2.97 3.49
N VAL A 56 1.34 -2.44 3.96
CA VAL A 56 2.22 -1.54 3.21
C VAL A 56 3.24 -2.35 2.41
N LEU A 57 3.92 -3.32 3.04
CA LEU A 57 4.95 -4.14 2.40
C LEU A 57 4.45 -4.92 1.17
N CYS A 58 3.24 -5.47 1.25
CA CYS A 58 2.67 -6.27 0.17
C CYS A 58 1.71 -5.48 -0.73
N HIS A 59 1.68 -4.15 -0.61
CA HIS A 59 0.86 -3.34 -1.49
C HIS A 59 1.54 -3.20 -2.86
N VAL A 60 0.78 -3.47 -3.92
CA VAL A 60 1.17 -3.20 -5.30
C VAL A 60 0.16 -2.21 -5.84
N ASP A 61 0.62 -1.03 -6.23
CA ASP A 61 -0.27 -0.02 -6.79
C ASP A 61 -0.43 -0.24 -8.30
N LEU A 62 -1.61 -0.69 -8.70
CA LEU A 62 -1.94 -0.96 -10.10
C LEU A 62 -2.80 0.14 -10.71
N ILE A 63 -3.19 1.17 -9.94
CA ILE A 63 -4.09 2.20 -10.43
C ILE A 63 -3.47 3.00 -11.57
N GLU A 64 -2.18 3.33 -11.48
CA GLU A 64 -1.44 4.09 -12.50
C GLU A 64 -1.48 3.40 -13.86
N LYS A 65 -1.41 2.07 -13.87
CA LYS A 65 -1.47 1.28 -15.10
C LYS A 65 -2.88 1.20 -15.65
N LEU A 66 -3.89 1.12 -14.78
CA LEU A 66 -5.30 1.02 -15.18
C LEU A 66 -5.85 2.35 -15.72
N LEU A 67 -5.38 3.50 -15.20
CA LEU A 67 -5.80 4.83 -15.65
C LEU A 67 -5.51 5.09 -17.15
N ASN A 68 -4.55 4.38 -17.73
CA ASN A 68 -4.19 4.52 -19.13
C ASN A 68 -5.18 3.83 -20.10
N TYR A 69 -6.14 3.05 -19.59
CA TYR A 69 -7.12 2.35 -20.41
C TYR A 69 -8.43 3.13 -20.46
N HIS A 70 -8.93 3.36 -21.67
CA HIS A 70 -10.23 3.98 -21.87
C HIS A 70 -11.33 2.98 -21.47
N PRO A 71 -12.35 3.39 -20.69
CA PRO A 71 -13.48 2.53 -20.40
C PRO A 71 -14.19 2.19 -21.72
N VAL A 72 -14.41 0.90 -21.95
CA VAL A 72 -15.27 0.44 -23.05
C VAL A 72 -16.71 0.80 -22.67
N GLN A 73 -17.29 1.73 -23.42
CA GLN A 73 -18.69 2.11 -23.28
C GLN A 73 -19.56 0.94 -23.76
N LYS A 74 -20.51 0.50 -22.92
CA LYS A 74 -21.57 -0.44 -23.31
C LYS A 74 -22.85 0.33 -23.56
#